data_AF-A0A9X3EDZ3-F1
#
_entry.id   AF-A0A9X3EDZ3-F1
#
_cell.length_a   1.000
_cell.length_b   1.000
_cell.length_c   1.000
_cell.angle_alpha   90.00
_cell.angle_beta   90.00
_cell.angle_gamma   90.00
#
_symmetry.space_group_name_H-M   'P 1'
#
loop_
_entity.id
_entity.type
_entity.pdbx_description
1 polymer ?
#
loop_
_entity_poly.entity_id
_entity_poly.type
_entity_poly.pdbx_seq_one_letter_code
_entity_poly.pdbx_strand_id
1 'polypeptide(L)'
;MNKTPASNLTPTAVPHGDDSDNRGSWFDSLGRDPLHPVLPRPGCGYSVLAWANRFLHLYIDQLARQKRAGDVTALIQVLEVFALLDHQSDERSRRRETQAYEALADHYDHLRSEGVDESLLEAFQLLLLLMISIDQLRKQSTRTGFMVSYASVEESIDAQLRHA
;
A
#
# COMPACT_ATOMS: atom_id res chain seq x y z
N MET A 1 13.62 -24.92 60.64
CA MET A 1 14.10 -26.01 59.76
C MET A 1 12.91 -26.66 59.08
N ASN A 2 12.96 -26.80 57.76
CA ASN A 2 12.37 -27.85 56.91
C ASN A 2 10.89 -28.31 57.02
N LYS A 3 10.24 -28.21 55.84
CA LYS A 3 9.39 -29.21 55.14
C LYS A 3 7.86 -29.25 55.35
N THR A 4 7.19 -28.68 54.34
CA THR A 4 5.96 -29.15 53.62
C THR A 4 6.01 -30.65 53.22
N PRO A 5 4.95 -31.30 52.65
CA PRO A 5 3.79 -30.77 51.87
C PRO A 5 2.40 -31.23 52.43
N ALA A 6 1.24 -31.12 51.77
CA ALA A 6 0.88 -30.87 50.36
C ALA A 6 -0.54 -30.27 50.13
N SER A 7 -0.92 -30.19 48.84
CA SER A 7 -2.28 -30.16 48.26
C SER A 7 -3.05 -28.83 48.22
N ASN A 8 -2.85 -28.09 47.12
CA ASN A 8 -3.95 -27.34 46.50
C ASN A 8 -3.80 -27.36 44.96
N LEU A 9 -4.94 -27.44 44.28
CA LEU A 9 -5.03 -27.61 42.82
C LEU A 9 -4.86 -26.26 42.11
N THR A 10 -4.09 -26.23 41.03
CA THR A 10 -4.22 -25.18 40.00
C THR A 10 -3.90 -25.80 38.64
N PRO A 11 -4.74 -25.63 37.60
CA PRO A 11 -4.43 -26.14 36.27
C PRO A 11 -3.24 -25.39 35.69
N THR A 12 -2.29 -26.12 35.10
CA THR A 12 -1.24 -25.53 34.29
C THR A 12 -1.86 -24.94 33.04
N ALA A 13 -2.02 -23.61 33.01
CA ALA A 13 -2.30 -22.89 31.78
C ALA A 13 -1.09 -23.03 30.86
N VAL A 14 -1.18 -23.96 29.91
CA VAL A 14 -0.27 -24.01 28.77
C VAL A 14 -0.52 -22.72 27.97
N PRO A 15 0.50 -21.88 27.69
CA PRO A 15 0.34 -20.83 26.71
C PRO A 15 0.26 -21.51 25.34
N HIS A 16 -0.96 -21.79 24.88
CA HIS A 16 -1.20 -21.97 23.45
C HIS A 16 -0.85 -20.65 22.79
N GLY A 17 0.22 -20.65 21.99
CA GLY A 17 0.52 -19.54 21.11
C GLY A 17 -0.55 -19.47 20.04
N ASP A 18 -1.58 -18.67 20.30
CA ASP A 18 -2.69 -18.47 19.37
C ASP A 18 -2.24 -17.48 18.28
N ASP A 19 -1.42 -17.99 17.37
CA ASP A 19 -0.74 -17.24 16.29
C ASP A 19 -1.70 -16.90 15.14
N SER A 20 -2.98 -16.67 15.45
CA SER A 20 -4.08 -16.56 14.48
C SER A 20 -4.72 -15.19 14.38
N ASP A 21 -4.52 -14.27 15.34
CA ASP A 21 -5.32 -13.03 15.45
C ASP A 21 -4.56 -11.73 15.10
N ASN A 22 -3.34 -11.83 14.56
CA ASN A 22 -2.55 -10.64 14.18
C ASN A 22 -2.87 -10.08 12.77
N ARG A 23 -3.87 -10.62 12.06
CA ARG A 23 -4.26 -10.12 10.73
C ARG A 23 -5.09 -8.83 10.80
N GLY A 24 -5.83 -8.61 11.88
CA GLY A 24 -6.64 -7.40 12.12
C GLY A 24 -5.85 -6.22 12.68
N SER A 25 -4.87 -6.49 13.58
CA SER A 25 -4.15 -5.43 14.31
C SER A 25 -3.47 -4.39 13.42
N TRP A 26 -3.02 -4.79 12.23
CA TRP A 26 -2.29 -3.89 11.32
C TRP A 26 -3.23 -2.88 10.63
N PHE A 27 -4.45 -3.32 10.27
CA PHE A 27 -5.49 -2.47 9.68
C PHE A 27 -5.95 -1.36 10.63
N ASP A 28 -6.07 -1.64 11.94
CA ASP A 28 -6.43 -0.64 12.94
C ASP A 28 -5.29 0.37 13.22
N SER A 29 -4.02 -0.08 13.12
CA SER A 29 -2.85 0.81 13.30
C SER A 29 -2.61 1.76 12.11
N LEU A 30 -3.07 1.42 10.90
CA LEU A 30 -3.05 2.31 9.72
C LEU A 30 -4.07 3.47 9.79
N GLY A 31 -4.79 3.61 10.90
CA GLY A 31 -6.08 4.30 10.95
C GLY A 31 -6.15 5.74 11.44
N ARG A 32 -5.04 6.49 11.60
CA ARG A 32 -5.11 7.86 12.19
C ARG A 32 -4.47 9.01 11.43
N ASP A 33 -3.29 8.85 10.83
CA ASP A 33 -2.63 9.98 10.15
C ASP A 33 -2.04 9.58 8.79
N PRO A 34 -2.60 10.05 7.66
CA PRO A 34 -2.01 9.82 6.35
C PRO A 34 -0.72 10.62 6.10
N LEU A 35 -0.31 11.51 7.03
CA LEU A 35 0.98 12.21 6.96
C LEU A 35 2.13 11.39 7.60
N HIS A 36 1.81 10.32 8.35
CA HIS A 36 2.78 9.39 8.93
C HIS A 36 2.37 7.94 8.64
N PRO A 37 2.38 7.52 7.36
CA PRO A 37 1.91 6.20 6.94
C PRO A 37 2.86 5.09 7.38
N VAL A 38 2.30 3.94 7.77
CA VAL A 38 3.09 2.71 8.00
C VAL A 38 3.16 1.93 6.70
N LEU A 39 4.37 1.70 6.18
CA LEU A 39 4.61 1.02 4.89
C LEU A 39 4.48 -0.50 4.98
N PRO A 40 3.89 -1.17 3.98
CA PRO A 40 3.87 -2.63 3.92
C PRO A 40 5.30 -3.14 3.76
N ARG A 41 5.62 -4.25 4.46
CA ARG A 41 6.96 -4.85 4.43
C ARG A 41 7.00 -6.08 3.52
N PRO A 42 8.15 -6.39 2.87
CA PRO A 42 8.28 -7.61 2.07
C PRO A 42 7.88 -8.84 2.90
N GLY A 43 7.01 -9.70 2.36
CA GLY A 43 6.57 -10.92 3.03
C GLY A 43 5.66 -10.74 4.25
N CYS A 44 5.13 -9.54 4.53
CA CYS A 44 4.19 -9.32 5.63
C CYS A 44 2.79 -9.94 5.40
N GLY A 45 2.52 -10.47 4.20
CA GLY A 45 1.23 -11.08 3.83
C GLY A 45 0.11 -10.08 3.54
N TYR A 46 0.40 -8.78 3.55
CA TYR A 46 -0.53 -7.72 3.15
C TYR A 46 -0.30 -7.29 1.71
N SER A 47 -1.40 -7.05 0.99
CA SER A 47 -1.36 -6.51 -0.37
C SER A 47 -0.91 -5.05 -0.37
N VAL A 48 0.05 -4.74 -1.25
CA VAL A 48 0.58 -3.37 -1.42
C VAL A 48 -0.46 -2.47 -2.09
N LEU A 49 -1.25 -3.01 -3.02
CA LEU A 49 -2.30 -2.28 -3.73
C LEU A 49 -3.51 -1.95 -2.84
N ALA A 50 -3.89 -2.85 -1.93
CA ALA A 50 -4.90 -2.58 -0.90
C ALA A 50 -4.45 -1.47 0.05
N TRP A 51 -3.19 -1.53 0.51
CA TRP A 51 -2.57 -0.47 1.30
C TRP A 51 -2.55 0.86 0.54
N ALA A 52 -2.08 0.86 -0.71
CA ALA A 52 -1.94 2.04 -1.56
C ALA A 52 -3.29 2.74 -1.80
N ASN A 53 -4.33 1.97 -2.11
CA ASN A 53 -5.69 2.46 -2.27
C ASN A 53 -6.20 3.10 -0.97
N ARG A 54 -6.01 2.44 0.18
CA ARG A 54 -6.42 2.96 1.49
C ARG A 54 -5.66 4.24 1.88
N PHE A 55 -4.36 4.27 1.66
CA PHE A 55 -3.49 5.43 1.90
C PHE A 55 -3.94 6.64 1.08
N LEU A 56 -4.10 6.47 -0.24
CA LEU A 56 -4.56 7.54 -1.13
C LEU A 56 -5.91 8.11 -0.72
N HIS A 57 -6.90 7.27 -0.38
CA HIS A 57 -8.19 7.76 0.11
C HIS A 57 -8.05 8.63 1.36
N LEU A 58 -7.28 8.18 2.37
CA LEU A 58 -7.08 8.95 3.61
C LEU A 58 -6.31 10.26 3.37
N TYR A 59 -5.31 10.22 2.48
CA TYR A 59 -4.49 11.38 2.13
C TYR A 59 -5.27 12.42 1.32
N ILE A 60 -6.07 11.98 0.34
CA ILE A 60 -6.99 12.84 -0.44
C ILE A 60 -8.01 13.51 0.48
N ASP A 61 -8.61 12.79 1.43
CA ASP A 61 -9.51 13.36 2.43
C ASP A 61 -8.82 14.45 3.28
N GLN A 62 -7.52 14.29 3.57
CA GLN A 62 -6.73 15.27 4.30
C GLN A 62 -6.43 16.52 3.45
N LEU A 63 -6.02 16.33 2.19
CA LEU A 63 -5.82 17.43 1.23
C LEU A 63 -7.12 18.22 0.99
N ALA A 64 -8.26 17.53 0.91
CA ALA A 64 -9.58 18.15 0.76
C ALA A 64 -9.92 19.04 1.97
N ARG A 65 -9.66 18.57 3.20
CA ARG A 65 -9.77 19.39 4.43
C ARG A 65 -8.84 20.61 4.40
N GLN A 66 -7.65 20.48 3.82
CA GLN A 66 -6.68 21.57 3.62
C GLN A 66 -7.00 22.47 2.40
N LYS A 67 -8.08 22.19 1.66
CA LYS A 67 -8.48 22.89 0.42
C LYS A 67 -7.46 22.82 -0.73
N ARG A 68 -6.58 21.81 -0.73
CA ARG A 68 -5.58 21.53 -1.78
C ARG A 68 -6.23 20.85 -3.00
N ALA A 69 -7.15 21.55 -3.67
CA ALA A 69 -8.04 20.98 -4.69
C ALA A 69 -7.33 20.49 -5.98
N GLY A 70 -6.20 21.10 -6.34
CA GLY A 70 -5.36 20.64 -7.47
C GLY A 70 -4.82 19.24 -7.19
N ASP A 71 -4.15 19.07 -6.05
CA ASP A 71 -3.52 17.83 -5.60
C ASP A 71 -4.56 16.71 -5.38
N VAL A 72 -5.74 17.05 -4.84
CA VAL A 72 -6.90 16.13 -4.78
C VAL A 72 -7.26 15.62 -6.17
N THR A 73 -7.36 16.50 -7.16
CA THR A 73 -7.74 16.13 -8.54
C THR A 73 -6.66 15.29 -9.22
N ALA A 74 -5.38 15.58 -8.95
CA ALA A 74 -4.25 14.78 -9.40
C ALA A 74 -4.28 13.36 -8.84
N LEU A 75 -4.40 13.20 -7.52
CA LEU A 75 -4.31 11.90 -6.86
C LEU A 75 -5.55 11.01 -7.07
N ILE A 76 -6.72 11.60 -7.37
CA ILE A 76 -7.90 10.84 -7.84
C ILE A 76 -7.60 10.07 -9.13
N GLN A 77 -6.76 10.59 -10.03
CA GLN A 77 -6.40 9.88 -11.27
C GLN A 77 -5.60 8.60 -11.00
N VAL A 78 -4.81 8.57 -9.93
CA VAL A 78 -4.10 7.36 -9.47
C VAL A 78 -5.08 6.29 -8.98
N LEU A 79 -6.12 6.70 -8.22
CA LEU A 79 -7.21 5.81 -7.82
C LEU A 79 -8.00 5.28 -9.03
N GLU A 80 -8.26 6.11 -10.05
CA GLU A 80 -8.91 5.65 -11.29
C GLU A 80 -8.08 4.58 -12.01
N VAL A 81 -6.75 4.68 -12.02
CA VAL A 81 -5.87 3.65 -12.60
C VAL A 81 -5.98 2.33 -11.81
N PHE A 82 -5.94 2.38 -10.48
CA PHE A 82 -6.06 1.18 -9.64
C PHE A 82 -7.43 0.49 -9.81
N ALA A 83 -8.51 1.27 -9.95
CA ALA A 83 -9.85 0.75 -10.20
C ALA A 83 -10.01 0.08 -11.59
N LEU A 84 -9.12 0.36 -12.54
CA LEU A 84 -9.18 -0.12 -13.93
C LEU A 84 -8.15 -1.20 -14.27
N LEU A 85 -7.48 -1.80 -13.27
CA LEU A 85 -6.43 -2.79 -13.50
C LEU A 85 -6.91 -4.02 -14.28
N ASP A 86 -8.01 -4.64 -13.84
CA ASP A 86 -8.59 -5.83 -14.49
C ASP A 86 -9.33 -5.50 -15.81
N HIS A 87 -9.38 -4.23 -16.23
CA HIS A 87 -9.92 -3.85 -17.53
C HIS A 87 -8.85 -3.97 -18.64
N GLN A 88 -9.29 -4.21 -19.88
CA GLN A 88 -8.40 -4.13 -21.03
C GLN A 88 -7.88 -2.70 -21.21
N SER A 89 -6.56 -2.54 -21.30
CA SER A 89 -5.93 -1.24 -21.53
C SER A 89 -5.99 -0.86 -23.00
N ASP A 90 -6.73 0.20 -23.27
CA ASP A 90 -6.75 0.89 -24.57
C ASP A 90 -5.83 2.12 -24.56
N GLU A 91 -5.79 2.84 -25.69
CA GLU A 91 -5.00 4.06 -25.82
C GLU A 91 -5.42 5.18 -24.86
N ARG A 92 -6.69 5.21 -24.42
CA ARG A 92 -7.19 6.19 -23.45
C ARG A 92 -6.74 5.84 -22.03
N SER A 93 -6.75 4.55 -21.70
CA SER A 93 -6.29 4.01 -20.42
C SER A 93 -4.80 4.25 -20.23
N ARG A 94 -3.98 3.97 -21.25
CA ARG A 94 -2.54 4.29 -21.23
C ARG A 94 -2.24 5.77 -20.97
N ARG A 95 -2.99 6.68 -21.61
CA ARG A 95 -2.82 8.13 -21.37
C ARG A 95 -3.17 8.54 -19.94
N ARG A 96 -4.19 7.92 -19.34
CA ARG A 96 -4.51 8.11 -17.91
C ARG A 96 -3.43 7.55 -17.00
N GLU A 97 -2.91 6.36 -17.31
CA GLU A 97 -1.79 5.74 -16.58
C GLU A 97 -0.55 6.68 -16.60
N THR A 98 -0.21 7.28 -17.75
CA THR A 98 0.85 8.29 -17.85
C THR A 98 0.55 9.57 -17.07
N GLN A 99 -0.64 10.15 -17.22
CA GLN A 99 -1.03 11.39 -16.52
C GLN A 99 -1.06 11.21 -15.00
N ALA A 100 -1.55 10.08 -14.51
CA ALA A 100 -1.54 9.72 -13.10
C ALA A 100 -0.11 9.54 -12.56
N TYR A 101 0.81 8.96 -13.35
CA TYR A 101 2.22 8.85 -12.98
C TYR A 101 2.90 10.22 -12.93
N GLU A 102 2.70 11.09 -13.93
CA GLU A 102 3.24 12.45 -13.97
C GLU A 102 2.75 13.26 -12.76
N ALA A 103 1.44 13.27 -12.52
CA ALA A 103 0.85 13.98 -11.39
C ALA A 103 1.32 13.46 -10.01
N LEU A 104 1.59 12.16 -9.90
CA LEU A 104 2.14 11.55 -8.69
C LEU A 104 3.63 11.91 -8.49
N ALA A 105 4.40 12.00 -9.57
CA ALA A 105 5.80 12.40 -9.55
C ALA A 105 5.96 13.89 -9.18
N ASP A 106 5.17 14.77 -9.80
CA ASP A 106 5.12 16.20 -9.48
C ASP A 106 4.75 16.42 -7.99
N HIS A 107 3.77 15.66 -7.48
CA HIS A 107 3.37 15.73 -6.07
C HIS A 107 4.47 15.22 -5.13
N TYR A 108 5.17 14.14 -5.50
CA TYR A 108 6.32 13.64 -4.74
C TYR A 108 7.47 14.66 -4.67
N ASP A 109 7.86 15.26 -5.79
CA ASP A 109 8.92 16.27 -5.82
C ASP A 109 8.52 17.54 -5.04
N HIS A 110 7.24 17.93 -5.11
CA HIS A 110 6.70 18.98 -4.26
C HIS A 110 6.81 18.66 -2.77
N LEU A 111 6.34 17.49 -2.31
CA LEU A 111 6.48 17.05 -0.91
C LEU A 111 7.94 17.01 -0.45
N ARG A 112 8.83 16.52 -1.32
CA ARG A 112 10.27 16.48 -1.05
C ARG A 112 10.87 17.87 -0.86
N SER A 113 10.42 18.86 -1.64
CA SER A 113 10.82 20.27 -1.49
C SER A 113 10.26 20.95 -0.23
N GLU A 114 9.09 20.51 0.26
CA GLU A 114 8.51 21.00 1.52
C GLU A 114 9.22 20.42 2.76
N GLY A 115 10.03 19.38 2.60
CA GLY A 115 10.75 18.73 3.71
C GLY A 115 9.81 17.98 4.66
N VAL A 116 8.80 17.30 4.09
CA VAL A 116 7.86 16.47 4.87
C VAL A 116 8.55 15.24 5.48
N ASP A 117 7.83 14.54 6.35
CA ASP A 117 8.30 13.31 7.00
C ASP A 117 8.74 12.23 5.99
N GLU A 118 9.86 11.56 6.27
CA GLU A 118 10.43 10.56 5.37
C GLU A 118 9.45 9.41 5.09
N SER A 119 8.64 8.99 6.07
CA SER A 119 7.65 7.92 5.86
C SER A 119 6.59 8.30 4.82
N LEU A 120 6.28 9.59 4.68
CA LEU A 120 5.39 10.09 3.65
C LEU A 120 6.08 10.09 2.28
N LEU A 121 7.37 10.45 2.21
CA LEU A 121 8.15 10.36 0.97
C LEU A 121 8.28 8.92 0.48
N GLU A 122 8.64 7.99 1.37
CA GLU A 122 8.70 6.55 1.09
C GLU A 122 7.34 6.00 0.62
N ALA A 123 6.23 6.46 1.20
CA ALA A 123 4.89 6.07 0.76
C ALA A 123 4.59 6.51 -0.69
N PHE A 124 4.98 7.74 -1.07
CA PHE A 124 4.84 8.23 -2.43
C PHE A 124 5.81 7.55 -3.42
N GLN A 125 7.03 7.19 -2.99
CA GLN A 125 7.94 6.34 -3.77
C GLN A 125 7.33 4.96 -4.05
N LEU A 126 6.67 4.35 -3.07
CA LEU A 126 6.00 3.06 -3.23
C LEU A 126 4.82 3.14 -4.21
N LEU A 127 4.05 4.24 -4.21
CA LEU A 127 3.03 4.49 -5.23
C LEU A 127 3.63 4.63 -6.63
N LEU A 128 4.76 5.35 -6.78
CA LEU A 128 5.46 5.49 -8.06
C LEU A 128 5.96 4.13 -8.58
N LEU A 129 6.55 3.31 -7.70
CA LEU A 129 7.01 1.96 -8.02
C LEU A 129 5.85 1.05 -8.45
N LEU A 130 4.69 1.19 -7.81
CA LEU A 130 3.48 0.45 -8.17
C LEU A 130 2.93 0.89 -9.54
N MET A 131 2.92 2.20 -9.84
CA MET A 131 2.57 2.71 -11.19
C MET A 131 3.53 2.22 -12.28
N ILE A 132 4.84 2.17 -12.01
CA ILE A 132 5.84 1.58 -12.91
C ILE A 132 5.57 0.09 -13.14
N SER A 133 5.21 -0.64 -12.08
CA SER A 133 4.88 -2.07 -12.16
C SER A 133 3.65 -2.34 -13.03
N ILE A 134 2.62 -1.48 -12.93
CA ILE A 134 1.44 -1.53 -13.79
C ILE A 134 1.83 -1.31 -15.25
N ASP A 135 2.57 -0.24 -15.57
CA ASP A 135 3.03 0.06 -16.93
C ASP A 135 3.86 -1.09 -17.55
N GLN A 136 4.77 -1.69 -16.78
CA GLN A 136 5.56 -2.85 -17.23
C GLN A 136 4.66 -4.04 -17.57
N LEU A 137 3.70 -4.37 -16.70
CA LEU A 137 2.74 -5.46 -16.93
C LEU A 137 1.83 -5.17 -18.13
N ARG A 138 1.39 -3.92 -18.33
CA ARG A 138 0.59 -3.49 -19.50
C ARG A 138 1.38 -3.62 -20.81
N LYS A 139 2.67 -3.27 -20.79
CA LYS A 139 3.60 -3.47 -21.91
C LYS A 139 3.84 -4.96 -22.20
N GLN A 140 3.96 -5.81 -21.18
CA GLN A 140 4.06 -7.26 -21.33
C GLN A 140 2.77 -7.88 -21.86
N SER A 141 1.62 -7.48 -21.32
CA SER A 141 0.26 -7.83 -21.78
C SER A 141 0.10 -7.59 -23.27
N THR A 142 0.46 -6.39 -23.74
CA THR A 142 0.38 -6.01 -25.16
C THR A 142 1.24 -6.90 -26.08
N ARG A 143 2.37 -7.45 -25.57
CA ARG A 143 3.28 -8.31 -26.33
C ARG A 143 2.91 -9.80 -26.30
N THR A 144 2.25 -10.25 -25.23
CA THR A 144 2.08 -11.69 -24.93
C THR A 144 0.62 -12.14 -24.91
N GLY A 145 -0.34 -11.22 -24.88
CA GLY A 145 -1.76 -11.53 -24.66
C GLY A 145 -2.11 -11.86 -23.20
N PHE A 146 -1.13 -11.83 -22.28
CA PHE A 146 -1.39 -11.98 -20.84
C PHE A 146 -2.27 -10.84 -20.33
N MET A 147 -3.29 -11.13 -19.53
CA MET A 147 -4.16 -10.10 -18.97
C MET A 147 -3.60 -9.57 -17.65
N VAL A 148 -3.29 -8.28 -17.60
CA VAL A 148 -2.94 -7.62 -16.32
C VAL A 148 -4.11 -7.76 -15.36
N SER A 149 -3.78 -8.13 -14.14
CA SER A 149 -4.72 -8.31 -13.04
C SER A 149 -4.12 -7.85 -11.72
N TYR A 150 -4.98 -7.61 -10.73
CA TYR A 150 -4.58 -7.32 -9.34
C TYR A 150 -3.46 -8.26 -8.84
N ALA A 151 -3.62 -9.57 -9.00
CA ALA A 151 -2.66 -10.57 -8.54
C ALA A 151 -1.29 -10.47 -9.23
N SER A 152 -1.26 -10.14 -10.53
CA SER A 152 0.00 -9.93 -11.26
C SER A 152 0.74 -8.65 -10.85
N VAL A 153 0.01 -7.60 -10.44
CA VAL A 153 0.60 -6.37 -9.89
C VAL A 153 1.20 -6.64 -8.52
N GLU A 154 0.47 -7.36 -7.65
CA GLU A 154 0.98 -7.83 -6.36
C GLU A 154 2.25 -8.69 -6.51
N GLU A 155 2.25 -9.69 -7.39
CA GLU A 155 3.44 -10.53 -7.61
C GLU A 155 4.64 -9.72 -8.11
N SER A 156 4.42 -8.75 -9.01
CA SER A 156 5.47 -7.87 -9.54
C SER A 156 6.07 -6.94 -8.49
N ILE A 157 5.22 -6.29 -7.67
CA ILE A 157 5.69 -5.37 -6.63
C ILE A 157 6.36 -6.12 -5.48
N ASP A 158 5.84 -7.30 -5.11
CA ASP A 158 6.43 -8.15 -4.06
C ASP A 158 7.79 -8.71 -4.50
N ALA A 159 7.98 -8.99 -5.79
CA ALA A 159 9.29 -9.35 -6.34
C ALA A 159 10.30 -8.19 -6.28
N GLN A 160 9.87 -6.96 -6.64
CA GLN A 160 10.73 -5.77 -6.57
C GLN A 160 11.12 -5.44 -5.13
N LEU A 161 10.17 -5.49 -4.19
CA LEU A 161 10.39 -5.22 -2.77
C LEU A 161 11.29 -6.26 -2.06
N ARG A 162 11.46 -7.46 -2.61
CA ARG A 162 12.42 -8.48 -2.12
C ARG A 162 13.85 -8.29 -2.67
N HIS A 163 14.04 -7.39 -3.63
CA HIS A 163 15.31 -7.13 -4.32
C HIS A 163 15.81 -5.69 -4.16
N ALA A 164 15.09 -4.86 -3.40
CA ALA A 164 15.49 -3.53 -2.95
C ALA A 164 16.22 -3.59 -1.59
#